data_AF-A0A2V1HVX0-F1
#
_entry.id   AF-A0A2V1HVX0-F1
#
_cell.length_a   1.000
_cell.length_b   1.000
_cell.length_c   1.000
_cell.angle_alpha   90.00
_cell.angle_beta   90.00
_cell.angle_gamma   90.00
#
_symmetry.space_group_name_H-M   'P 1'
#
loop_
_entity.id
_entity.type
_entity.pdbx_description
1 polymer ?
#
loop_
_entity_poly.entity_id
_entity_poly.type
_entity_poly.pdbx_seq_one_letter_code
_entity_poly.pdbx_strand_id
1 'polypeptide(L)'
;MELSFQSPTLRAYWTEPSPGALDAGEVEAAKQVLEDLVAATSLEDLGFLYDLGYEAGTVTFDASERVTITCLVDTARVRVGNHRVDLSRVTRVQLVSIKKIGGAS
;
A
#
# COMPACT_ATOMS: atom_id res chain seq x y z
N MET A 1 -10.32 6.75 -2.43
CA MET A 1 -9.18 7.71 -2.43
C MET A 1 -8.53 7.76 -3.82
N GLU A 2 -7.74 8.76 -4.14
CA GLU A 2 -6.93 8.78 -5.37
C GLU A 2 -5.59 8.06 -5.13
N LEU A 3 -5.23 7.11 -6.01
CA LEU A 3 -3.91 6.50 -6.00
C LEU A 3 -2.93 7.33 -6.82
N SER A 4 -1.77 7.60 -6.25
CA SER A 4 -0.65 8.24 -6.94
C SER A 4 0.64 7.48 -6.70
N PHE A 5 1.66 7.75 -7.53
CA PHE A 5 2.93 7.03 -7.51
C PHE A 5 4.07 8.00 -7.19
N GLN A 6 5.03 7.60 -6.36
CA GLN A 6 6.21 8.40 -6.06
C GLN A 6 7.14 8.54 -7.26
N SER A 7 7.25 7.48 -8.08
CA SER A 7 8.16 7.46 -9.24
C SER A 7 7.45 6.95 -10.51
N PRO A 8 7.92 7.36 -11.70
CA PRO A 8 7.45 6.81 -12.97
C PRO A 8 7.64 5.29 -13.06
N THR A 9 8.68 4.75 -12.43
CA THR A 9 8.94 3.30 -12.39
C THR A 9 7.85 2.54 -11.64
N LEU A 10 7.41 3.04 -10.48
CA LEU A 10 6.28 2.46 -9.74
C LEU A 10 4.97 2.54 -10.53
N ARG A 11 4.77 3.64 -11.25
CA ARG A 11 3.63 3.77 -12.16
C ARG A 11 3.71 2.77 -13.31
N ALA A 12 4.88 2.58 -13.90
CA ALA A 12 5.09 1.63 -15.00
C ALA A 12 4.84 0.18 -14.53
N TYR A 13 5.30 -0.19 -13.33
CA TYR A 13 4.99 -1.49 -12.73
C TYR A 13 3.50 -1.77 -12.62
N TRP A 14 2.72 -0.73 -12.38
CA TRP A 14 1.27 -0.82 -12.26
C TRP A 14 0.57 -0.95 -13.61
N THR A 15 0.97 -0.13 -14.59
CA THR A 15 0.28 -0.04 -15.89
C THR A 15 0.74 -1.08 -16.90
N GLU A 16 2.01 -1.48 -16.86
CA GLU A 16 2.65 -2.37 -17.83
C GLU A 16 3.68 -3.24 -17.09
N PRO A 17 3.26 -4.35 -16.45
CA PRO A 17 4.18 -5.22 -15.73
C PRO A 17 5.21 -5.80 -16.70
N SER A 18 6.45 -5.29 -16.60
CA SER A 18 7.57 -5.78 -17.40
C SER A 18 7.95 -7.19 -16.95
N PRO A 19 8.15 -8.14 -17.88
CA PRO A 19 8.58 -9.48 -17.51
C PRO A 19 9.94 -9.44 -16.81
N GLY A 20 10.02 -9.92 -15.56
CA GLY A 20 11.29 -10.20 -14.87
C GLY A 20 11.56 -9.47 -13.54
N ALA A 21 10.71 -8.53 -13.11
CA ALA A 21 10.93 -7.81 -11.84
C ALA A 21 10.20 -8.43 -10.64
N LEU A 22 9.01 -8.98 -10.85
CA LEU A 22 8.15 -9.69 -9.89
C LEU A 22 7.42 -10.80 -10.66
N ASP A 23 7.03 -11.87 -9.98
CA ASP A 23 6.14 -12.85 -10.60
C ASP A 23 4.72 -12.25 -10.79
N ALA A 24 3.95 -12.81 -11.73
CA ALA A 24 2.62 -12.27 -12.03
C ALA A 24 1.68 -12.32 -10.81
N GLY A 25 1.83 -13.31 -9.93
CA GLY A 25 1.02 -13.43 -8.72
C GLY A 25 1.32 -12.35 -7.68
N GLU A 26 2.60 -12.02 -7.50
CA GLU A 26 3.10 -10.94 -6.64
C GLU A 26 2.59 -9.58 -7.11
N VAL A 27 2.54 -9.34 -8.42
CA VAL A 27 1.99 -8.11 -9.00
C VAL A 27 0.48 -8.01 -8.76
N GLU A 28 -0.27 -9.09 -9.01
CA GLU A 28 -1.72 -9.08 -8.78
C GLU A 28 -2.06 -8.97 -7.29
N ALA A 29 -1.30 -9.61 -6.39
CA ALA A 29 -1.45 -9.43 -4.95
C ALA A 29 -1.20 -7.97 -4.55
N ALA A 30 -0.13 -7.35 -5.06
CA ALA A 30 0.16 -5.94 -4.81
C ALA A 30 -0.95 -5.02 -5.31
N LYS A 31 -1.57 -5.37 -6.45
CA LYS A 31 -2.71 -4.63 -6.99
C LYS A 31 -3.93 -4.69 -6.08
N GLN A 32 -4.28 -5.90 -5.64
CA GLN A 32 -5.44 -6.09 -4.78
C GLN A 32 -5.32 -5.27 -3.49
N VAL A 33 -4.16 -5.30 -2.82
CA VAL A 33 -3.94 -4.55 -1.57
C VAL A 33 -4.11 -3.04 -1.77
N LEU A 34 -3.63 -2.52 -2.91
CA LEU A 34 -3.74 -1.09 -3.21
C LEU A 34 -5.17 -0.69 -3.55
N GLU A 35 -5.92 -1.55 -4.24
CA GLU A 35 -7.35 -1.35 -4.49
C GLU A 35 -8.15 -1.37 -3.19
N ASP A 36 -7.87 -2.34 -2.30
CA ASP A 36 -8.48 -2.44 -0.97
C ASP A 36 -8.18 -1.19 -0.15
N LEU A 37 -6.92 -0.74 -0.12
CA LEU A 37 -6.53 0.49 0.56
C LEU A 37 -7.28 1.70 -0.01
N VAL A 38 -7.35 1.84 -1.34
CA VAL A 38 -8.04 2.96 -2.00
C VAL A 38 -9.53 3.01 -1.64
N ALA A 39 -10.16 1.84 -1.45
CA ALA A 39 -11.55 1.69 -1.06
C ALA A 39 -11.78 1.81 0.47
N ALA A 40 -10.75 1.59 1.28
CA ALA A 40 -10.86 1.58 2.72
C ALA A 40 -11.18 2.96 3.31
N THR A 41 -11.98 2.96 4.39
CA THR A 41 -12.24 4.16 5.19
C THR A 41 -11.56 4.10 6.55
N SER A 42 -11.10 2.91 6.96
CA SER A 42 -10.29 2.68 8.15
C SER A 42 -9.22 1.63 7.88
N LEU A 43 -8.14 1.65 8.67
CA LEU A 43 -7.13 0.58 8.61
C LEU A 43 -7.62 -0.73 9.22
N GLU A 44 -8.64 -0.71 10.06
CA GLU A 44 -9.23 -1.93 10.64
C GLU A 44 -9.91 -2.79 9.58
N ASP A 45 -10.49 -2.17 8.54
CA ASP A 45 -11.06 -2.86 7.39
C ASP A 45 -10.00 -3.71 6.65
N LEU A 46 -8.73 -3.28 6.73
CA LEU A 46 -7.59 -3.92 6.06
C LEU A 46 -6.81 -4.85 7.00
N GLY A 47 -6.82 -4.58 8.31
CA GLY A 47 -6.06 -5.33 9.31
C GLY A 47 -6.49 -6.79 9.50
N PHE A 48 -7.66 -7.19 8.99
CA PHE A 48 -8.05 -8.60 8.92
C PHE A 48 -7.40 -9.33 7.73
N LEU A 49 -7.09 -8.60 6.65
CA LEU A 49 -6.60 -9.16 5.39
C LEU A 49 -5.08 -9.21 5.32
N TYR A 50 -4.41 -8.27 6.00
CA TYR A 50 -2.97 -8.04 5.88
C TYR A 50 -2.32 -7.79 7.24
N ASP A 51 -1.04 -8.15 7.37
CA ASP A 51 -0.22 -7.61 8.47
C ASP A 51 0.07 -6.13 8.14
N LEU A 52 -0.34 -5.25 9.04
CA LEU A 52 -0.54 -3.83 8.76
C LEU A 52 0.18 -2.96 9.79
N GLY A 53 1.18 -2.22 9.32
CA GLY A 53 1.87 -1.20 10.09
C GLY A 53 1.37 0.20 9.72
N TYR A 54 1.11 1.04 10.73
CA TYR A 54 0.92 2.48 10.54
C TYR A 54 1.86 3.29 11.43
N GLU A 55 2.67 4.13 10.82
CA GLU A 55 3.56 5.05 11.53
C GLU A 55 3.67 6.38 10.78
N ALA A 56 3.28 7.48 11.44
CA ALA A 56 3.48 8.85 10.95
C ALA A 56 3.06 9.08 9.48
N GLY A 57 1.93 8.51 9.04
CA GLY A 57 1.42 8.65 7.67
C GLY A 57 1.93 7.60 6.69
N THR A 58 2.82 6.74 7.14
CA THR A 58 3.26 5.57 6.39
C THR A 58 2.35 4.40 6.73
N VAL A 59 1.76 3.79 5.71
CA VAL A 59 0.99 2.55 5.81
C VAL A 59 1.79 1.46 5.12
N THR A 60 2.11 0.39 5.84
CA THR A 60 2.86 -0.75 5.32
C THR A 60 2.01 -2.01 5.38
N PHE A 61 1.94 -2.74 4.28
CA PHE A 61 1.20 -3.99 4.14
C PHE A 61 2.16 -5.12 3.80
N ASP A 62 2.04 -6.24 4.49
CA ASP A 62 2.57 -7.50 4.00
C ASP A 62 1.46 -8.29 3.31
N ALA A 63 1.42 -8.19 1.98
CA ALA A 63 0.40 -8.77 1.12
C ALA A 63 0.57 -10.30 0.96
N SER A 64 1.77 -10.81 1.27
CA SER A 64 2.15 -12.23 1.26
C SER A 64 3.54 -12.38 1.90
N GLU A 65 4.05 -13.60 2.04
CA GLU A 65 5.42 -13.88 2.51
C GLU A 65 6.52 -13.18 1.69
N ARG A 66 6.20 -12.62 0.52
CA ARG A 66 7.17 -12.07 -0.43
C ARG A 66 6.91 -10.65 -0.86
N VAL A 67 5.79 -10.02 -0.51
CA VAL A 67 5.44 -8.68 -1.02
C VAL A 67 5.08 -7.75 0.13
N THR A 68 5.93 -6.75 0.34
CA THR A 68 5.69 -5.63 1.24
C THR A 68 5.38 -4.37 0.43
N ILE A 69 4.25 -3.74 0.70
CA ILE A 69 3.82 -2.50 0.06
C ILE A 69 3.91 -1.37 1.07
N THR A 70 4.52 -0.25 0.67
CA THR A 70 4.58 0.96 1.51
C THR A 70 3.93 2.12 0.79
N CYS A 71 2.97 2.73 1.48
CA CYS A 71 2.18 3.86 1.02
C CYS A 71 2.32 5.04 1.98
N LEU A 72 2.21 6.25 1.46
CA LEU A 72 2.03 7.47 2.23
C LEU A 72 0.60 7.98 2.12
N VAL A 73 0.07 8.43 3.25
CA VAL A 73 -1.20 9.14 3.36
C VAL A 73 -0.97 10.50 4.02
N ASP A 74 -1.83 11.47 3.73
CA ASP A 74 -1.77 12.79 4.34
C ASP A 74 -2.05 12.70 5.86
N THR A 75 -1.00 12.79 6.67
CA THR A 75 -1.07 12.68 8.14
C THR A 75 -2.01 13.69 8.77
N ALA A 76 -2.13 14.88 8.20
CA ALA A 76 -3.02 15.92 8.72
C ALA A 76 -4.50 15.53 8.60
N ARG A 77 -4.81 14.55 7.74
CA ARG A 77 -6.15 14.03 7.50
C ARG A 77 -6.40 12.70 8.20
N VAL A 78 -5.36 12.00 8.63
CA VAL A 78 -5.50 10.76 9.40
C VAL A 78 -5.91 11.07 10.83
N ARG A 79 -6.87 10.32 11.34
CA ARG A 79 -7.28 10.39 12.74
C ARG A 79 -6.88 9.12 13.46
N VAL A 80 -6.08 9.27 14.51
CA VAL A 80 -5.67 8.16 15.37
C VAL A 80 -6.34 8.32 16.73
N GLY A 81 -7.10 7.32 17.16
CA GLY A 81 -7.79 7.33 18.45
C GLY A 81 -8.36 5.97 18.80
N ASN A 82 -8.39 5.62 20.09
CA ASN A 82 -8.87 4.32 20.58
C ASN A 82 -8.24 3.10 19.88
N HIS A 83 -6.93 3.16 19.58
CA HIS A 83 -6.21 2.14 18.81
C HIS A 83 -6.67 1.95 17.35
N ARG A 84 -7.47 2.89 16.83
CA ARG A 84 -7.97 2.90 15.45
C ARG A 84 -7.29 3.98 14.63
N VAL A 85 -7.10 3.68 13.36
CA VAL A 85 -6.62 4.64 12.35
C VAL A 85 -7.73 4.84 11.32
N ASP A 86 -8.34 6.02 11.36
CA ASP A 86 -9.42 6.44 10.47
C ASP A 86 -8.85 7.21 9.27
N LEU A 87 -9.17 6.72 8.07
CA LEU A 87 -8.75 7.25 6.78
C LEU A 87 -9.88 7.99 6.03
N SER A 88 -11.08 8.10 6.61
CA SER A 88 -12.27 8.67 5.94
C SER A 88 -12.08 10.08 5.39
N ARG A 89 -11.11 10.84 5.90
CA ARG A 89 -10.77 12.20 5.45
C ARG A 89 -9.57 12.24 4.51
N VAL A 90 -8.83 11.15 4.38
CA VAL A 90 -7.72 11.03 3.44
C VAL A 90 -8.32 10.98 2.04
N THR A 91 -7.84 11.83 1.15
CA THR A 91 -8.32 11.89 -0.24
C THR A 91 -7.37 11.24 -1.22
N ARG A 92 -6.10 11.06 -0.82
CA ARG A 92 -5.02 10.56 -1.67
C ARG A 92 -4.08 9.63 -0.92
N VAL A 93 -3.65 8.60 -1.62
CA VAL A 93 -2.61 7.65 -1.23
C VAL A 93 -1.46 7.77 -2.24
N GLN A 94 -0.23 7.72 -1.77
CA GLN A 94 0.95 7.65 -2.64
C GLN A 94 1.69 6.34 -2.41
N LEU A 95 1.78 5.52 -3.45
CA LEU A 95 2.64 4.33 -3.45
C LEU A 95 4.11 4.77 -3.51
N VAL A 96 4.90 4.32 -2.54
CA VAL A 96 6.32 4.67 -2.36
C VAL A 96 7.24 3.47 -2.62
N SER A 97 6.84 2.26 -2.23
CA SER A 97 7.63 1.08 -2.57
C SER A 97 6.81 -0.20 -2.62
N ILE A 98 7.29 -1.13 -3.43
CA ILE A 98 6.92 -2.55 -3.40
C ILE A 98 8.25 -3.29 -3.20
N LYS A 99 8.49 -3.83 -2.01
CA LYS A 99 9.70 -4.61 -1.71
C LYS A 99 9.37 -6.08 -1.75
N LYS A 100 10.24 -6.86 -2.40
CA LYS A 100 10.29 -8.29 -2.21
C LYS A 100 10.93 -8.57 -0.86
N ILE A 101 10.25 -9.25 0.06
CA ILE A 101 10.94 -9.79 1.24
C ILE A 101 11.96 -10.80 0.71
N GLY A 102 13.25 -10.42 0.72
CA GLY A 102 14.37 -11.20 0.19
C GLY A 102 15.11 -10.63 -1.03
N GLY A 103 14.70 -9.47 -1.57
CA GLY A 103 15.46 -8.77 -2.62
C GLY A 103 16.46 -7.79 -2.02
N ALA A 104 17.66 -8.25 -1.69
CA ALA A 104 18.76 -7.37 -1.32
C ALA A 104 19.06 -6.40 -2.48
N SER A 105 19.37 -5.16 -2.09
CA SER A 105 19.86 -4.09 -2.97
C SER A 105 21.11 -4.50 -3.75
#